data_AF-A0A4Z2BM42-F1
#
_entry.id   AF-A0A4Z2BM42-F1
#
_cell.length_a   1.000
_cell.length_b   1.000
_cell.length_c   1.000
_cell.angle_alpha   90.00
_cell.angle_beta   90.00
_cell.angle_gamma   90.00
#
_symmetry.space_group_name_H-M   'P 1'
#
loop_
_entity.id
_entity.type
_entity.pdbx_description
1 polymer ?
#
loop_
_entity_poly.entity_id
_entity_poly.type
_entity_poly.pdbx_seq_one_letter_code
_entity_poly.pdbx_strand_id
1 'polypeptide(L)'
;MASRAPVASGRLLIGFRKWYYNMCGFNKLGLMRDDTVYEDGDVKEALRRLPEDQFNDRLFRIQRALDLSMKQQILPKDQWTKYEEDCPLPVTIPG
;
A
#
# COMPACT_ATOMS: atom_id res chain seq x y z
N MET A 1 -8.45 20.10 -28.13
CA MET A 1 -8.38 20.90 -26.90
C MET A 1 -8.89 20.03 -25.75
N ALA A 2 -8.01 19.45 -24.93
CA ALA A 2 -8.45 18.66 -23.78
C ALA A 2 -8.82 19.61 -22.63
N SER A 3 -10.11 19.71 -22.30
CA SER A 3 -10.57 20.43 -21.12
C SER A 3 -10.01 19.75 -19.87
N ARG A 4 -9.23 20.48 -19.08
CA ARG A 4 -8.83 20.01 -17.75
C ARG A 4 -10.11 19.85 -16.91
N ALA A 5 -10.34 18.62 -16.42
CA ALA A 5 -11.49 18.31 -15.60
C ALA A 5 -11.58 19.25 -14.37
N PRO A 6 -12.79 19.63 -13.93
CA PRO A 6 -12.96 20.58 -12.84
C PRO A 6 -12.38 20.02 -11.53
N VAL A 7 -11.57 20.85 -10.86
CA VAL A 7 -10.86 20.54 -9.60
C VAL A 7 -11.80 20.04 -8.49
N ALA A 8 -13.09 20.39 -8.54
CA ALA A 8 -14.12 19.95 -7.59
C ALA A 8 -14.37 18.44 -7.60
N SER A 9 -14.27 17.77 -8.75
CA SER A 9 -14.43 16.30 -8.85
C SER A 9 -13.32 15.55 -8.11
N GLY A 10 -12.12 16.14 -8.03
CA GLY A 10 -10.98 15.54 -7.35
C GLY A 10 -11.17 15.37 -5.85
N ARG A 11 -11.84 16.33 -5.18
CA ARG A 11 -11.97 16.33 -3.71
C ARG A 11 -12.94 15.25 -3.20
N LEU A 12 -14.03 15.00 -3.93
CA LEU A 12 -14.96 13.89 -3.65
C LEU A 12 -14.31 12.53 -3.95
N LEU A 13 -13.55 12.42 -5.04
CA LEU A 13 -12.78 11.22 -5.37
C LEU A 13 -11.74 10.86 -4.29
N ILE A 14 -11.06 11.86 -3.70
CA ILE A 14 -10.11 11.64 -2.60
C ILE A 14 -10.80 11.06 -1.35
N GLY A 15 -11.97 11.60 -0.98
CA GLY A 15 -12.75 11.09 0.15
C GLY A 15 -13.17 9.63 -0.04
N PHE A 16 -13.66 9.28 -1.24
CA PHE A 16 -14.02 7.90 -1.57
C PHE A 16 -12.81 6.95 -1.55
N ARG A 17 -11.66 7.38 -2.09
CA ARG A 17 -10.42 6.59 -2.07
C ARG A 17 -9.93 6.31 -0.65
N LYS A 18 -9.98 7.30 0.25
CA LYS A 18 -9.62 7.13 1.67
C LYS A 18 -10.58 6.18 2.40
N TRP A 19 -11.88 6.28 2.11
CA TRP A 19 -12.87 5.35 2.65
C TRP A 19 -12.62 3.91 2.19
N TYR A 20 -12.38 3.71 0.90
CA TYR A 20 -12.07 2.39 0.33
C TYR A 20 -10.78 1.80 0.91
N TYR A 21 -9.74 2.62 1.07
CA TYR A 21 -8.48 2.21 1.71
C TYR A 21 -8.70 1.64 3.12
N ASN A 22 -9.50 2.33 3.95
CA ASN A 22 -9.81 1.87 5.30
C ASN A 22 -10.68 0.61 5.34
N MET A 23 -11.49 0.37 4.30
CA MET A 23 -12.34 -0.82 4.16
C MET A 23 -11.54 -2.08 3.83
N CYS A 24 -10.47 -1.97 3.04
CA CYS A 24 -9.64 -3.12 2.64
C CYS A 24 -8.94 -3.82 3.82
N GLY A 25 -8.75 -3.12 4.95
CA GLY A 25 -8.32 -3.72 6.22
C GLY A 25 -6.82 -4.08 6.32
N PHE A 26 -6.05 -3.98 5.24
CA PHE A 26 -4.59 -4.22 5.26
C PHE A 26 -3.84 -3.22 6.16
N ASN A 27 -4.40 -2.02 6.33
CA ASN A 27 -3.91 -1.02 7.29
C ASN A 27 -3.91 -1.54 8.74
N LYS A 28 -4.85 -2.41 9.11
CA LYS A 28 -4.95 -3.02 10.46
C LYS A 28 -3.87 -4.07 10.72
N LEU A 29 -3.28 -4.62 9.65
CA LEU A 29 -2.15 -5.55 9.69
C LEU A 29 -0.80 -4.84 9.52
N GLY A 30 -0.82 -3.50 9.37
CA GLY A 30 0.39 -2.71 9.22
C GLY A 30 1.11 -2.96 7.88
N LEU A 31 0.36 -3.40 6.87
CA LEU A 31 0.83 -3.52 5.49
C LEU A 31 0.70 -2.18 4.77
N MET A 32 1.57 -1.96 3.78
CA MET A 32 1.39 -0.91 2.78
C MET A 32 0.64 -1.47 1.57
N ARG A 33 0.15 -0.57 0.71
CA ARG A 33 -0.55 -0.96 -0.51
C ARG A 33 0.31 -1.86 -1.41
N ASP A 34 1.58 -1.53 -1.59
CA ASP A 34 2.48 -2.28 -2.48
C ASP A 34 2.78 -3.69 -1.97
N ASP A 35 2.57 -3.96 -0.68
CA ASP A 35 2.70 -5.30 -0.10
C ASP A 35 1.53 -6.22 -0.49
N THR A 36 0.41 -5.65 -0.93
CA THR A 36 -0.81 -6.40 -1.32
C THR A 36 -0.89 -6.70 -2.81
N VAL A 37 0.09 -6.27 -3.60
CA VAL A 37 0.16 -6.52 -5.04
C VAL A 37 0.57 -7.97 -5.30
N TYR A 38 -0.04 -8.60 -6.30
CA TYR A 38 0.32 -9.96 -6.72
C TYR A 38 1.72 -9.98 -7.36
N GLU A 39 2.58 -10.90 -6.93
CA GLU A 39 3.96 -11.01 -7.43
C GLU A 39 4.03 -11.70 -8.81
N ASP A 40 3.74 -10.94 -9.86
CA ASP A 40 3.99 -11.34 -11.25
C ASP A 40 5.47 -11.15 -11.66
N GLY A 41 5.78 -11.36 -12.94
CA GLY A 41 7.14 -11.21 -13.47
C GLY A 41 7.69 -9.79 -13.31
N ASP A 42 6.85 -8.78 -13.57
CA ASP A 42 7.23 -7.38 -13.55
C ASP A 42 7.43 -6.88 -12.11
N VAL A 43 6.58 -7.30 -11.19
CA VAL A 43 6.71 -7.01 -9.75
C VAL A 43 7.96 -7.67 -9.18
N LYS A 44 8.30 -8.89 -9.59
CA LYS A 44 9.56 -9.54 -9.18
C LYS A 44 10.78 -8.77 -9.67
N GLU A 45 10.74 -8.24 -10.89
CA GLU A 45 11.81 -7.38 -11.39
C GLU A 45 11.88 -6.06 -10.64
N ALA A 46 10.74 -5.44 -10.34
CA ALA A 46 10.65 -4.22 -9.53
C ALA A 46 11.23 -4.42 -8.12
N LEU A 47 10.92 -5.55 -7.48
CA LEU A 47 11.47 -5.91 -6.17
C LEU A 47 12.99 -6.14 -6.21
N ARG A 48 13.52 -6.68 -7.31
CA ARG A 48 14.98 -6.84 -7.50
C ARG A 48 15.73 -5.51 -7.66
N ARG A 49 15.06 -4.47 -8.16
CA ARG A 49 15.63 -3.12 -8.34
C ARG A 49 15.60 -2.30 -7.05
N LEU A 50 14.84 -2.73 -6.04
CA LEU A 50 14.66 -2.02 -4.79
C LEU A 50 15.95 -2.10 -3.94
N PRO A 51 16.34 -1.02 -3.23
CA PRO A 51 17.44 -1.10 -2.28
C PRO A 51 17.13 -2.10 -1.15
N GLU A 52 18.18 -2.74 -0.64
CA GLU A 52 18.09 -3.83 0.33
C GLU A 52 17.31 -3.46 1.59
N ASP A 53 17.51 -2.25 2.12
CA ASP A 53 16.80 -1.76 3.32
C ASP A 53 15.28 -1.76 3.12
N GLN A 54 14.80 -1.25 1.98
CA GLN A 54 13.37 -1.19 1.68
C GLN A 54 12.77 -2.59 1.45
N PHE A 55 13.56 -3.50 0.86
CA PHE A 55 13.14 -4.89 0.67
C PHE A 55 13.01 -5.63 2.01
N ASN A 56 13.96 -5.43 2.92
CA ASN A 56 13.93 -6.01 4.26
C ASN A 56 12.74 -5.46 5.08
N ASP A 57 12.47 -4.15 4.99
CA ASP A 57 11.31 -3.53 5.63
C ASP A 57 9.98 -4.09 5.12
N ARG A 58 9.89 -4.37 3.80
CA ARG A 58 8.73 -5.05 3.20
C ARG A 58 8.57 -6.46 3.78
N LEU A 59 9.64 -7.25 3.81
CA LEU A 59 9.61 -8.61 4.35
C LEU A 59 9.18 -8.63 5.83
N PHE A 60 9.68 -7.69 6.63
CA PHE A 60 9.30 -7.56 8.04
C PHE A 60 7.79 -7.29 8.20
N ARG A 61 7.24 -6.36 7.39
CA ARG A 61 5.79 -6.06 7.41
C ARG A 61 4.96 -7.27 7.02
N ILE A 62 5.34 -7.99 5.97
CA ILE A 62 4.65 -9.20 5.51
C ILE A 62 4.70 -10.29 6.59
N GLN A 63 5.87 -10.55 7.18
CA GLN A 63 6.03 -11.55 8.24
C GLN A 63 5.16 -11.23 9.46
N ARG A 64 5.12 -9.96 9.87
CA ARG A 64 4.25 -9.48 10.95
C ARG A 64 2.78 -9.67 10.62
N ALA A 65 2.36 -9.34 9.40
CA ALA A 65 0.98 -9.50 8.96
C ALA A 65 0.55 -10.98 8.93
N LEU A 66 1.44 -11.87 8.49
CA LEU A 66 1.21 -13.32 8.51
C LEU A 66 1.05 -13.85 9.94
N ASP A 67 1.91 -13.45 10.87
CA ASP A 67 1.82 -13.85 12.29
C ASP A 67 0.49 -13.41 12.92
N LEU A 68 0.07 -12.17 12.67
CA LEU A 68 -1.21 -11.65 13.14
C LEU A 68 -2.41 -12.33 12.49
N SER A 69 -2.32 -12.61 11.19
CA SER A 69 -3.35 -13.35 10.46
C SER A 69 -3.51 -14.77 11.02
N MET A 70 -2.40 -15.45 11.34
CA MET A 70 -2.44 -16.77 11.97
C MET A 70 -3.10 -16.72 13.36
N LYS A 71 -2.84 -15.66 14.12
CA LYS A 71 -3.43 -15.45 15.45
C LYS A 71 -4.85 -14.89 15.41
N GLN A 72 -5.36 -14.53 14.23
CA GLN A 72 -6.63 -13.80 14.07
C GLN A 72 -6.68 -12.52 14.92
N GLN A 73 -5.53 -11.83 15.02
CA GLN A 73 -5.35 -10.59 15.78
C GLN A 73 -5.06 -9.42 14.85
N ILE A 74 -5.27 -8.21 15.35
CA ILE A 74 -4.99 -6.96 14.63
C ILE A 74 -3.98 -6.13 15.43
N LEU A 75 -3.22 -5.26 14.76
CA LEU A 75 -2.34 -4.34 15.48
C LEU A 75 -3.18 -3.36 16.33
N PRO A 76 -2.58 -2.79 17.40
CA PRO A 76 -3.11 -1.60 18.05
C PRO A 76 -3.33 -0.47 17.04
N LYS A 77 -4.40 0.33 17.22
CA LYS A 77 -4.79 1.40 16.28
C LYS A 77 -3.68 2.41 15.99
N ASP A 78 -2.81 2.65 16.95
CA ASP A 78 -1.71 3.62 16.83
C ASP A 78 -0.60 3.15 15.88
N GLN A 79 -0.56 1.84 15.57
CA GLN A 79 0.42 1.22 14.68
C GLN A 79 -0.17 0.92 13.29
N TRP A 80 -1.41 1.34 13.01
CA TRP A 80 -2.03 1.14 11.70
C TRP A 80 -1.40 2.08 10.67
N THR A 81 -1.11 1.54 9.48
CA THR A 81 -0.56 2.31 8.38
C THR A 81 -1.52 3.43 8.00
N LYS A 82 -1.07 4.69 8.07
CA LYS A 82 -1.90 5.82 7.67
C LYS A 82 -1.89 5.97 6.16
N TYR A 83 -3.02 6.42 5.61
CA TYR A 83 -3.15 6.69 4.17
C TYR A 83 -2.12 7.70 3.63
N GLU A 84 -1.66 8.64 4.46
CA GLU A 84 -0.67 9.64 4.07
C GLU A 84 0.77 9.11 4.09
N GLU A 85 1.02 8.03 4.83
CA GLU A 85 2.33 7.38 4.94
C GLU A 85 2.51 6.28 3.89
N ASP A 86 1.42 5.86 3.24
CA ASP A 86 1.41 4.90 2.14
C ASP A 86 1.90 5.59 0.85
N CYS A 87 3.21 5.82 0.79
CA CYS A 87 3.88 6.32 -0.40
C CYS A 87 4.13 5.15 -1.35
N PRO A 88 3.69 5.22 -2.62
CA PRO A 88 4.04 4.22 -3.61
C PRO A 88 5.56 4.09 -3.70
N LEU A 89 6.07 2.87 -3.66
CA LEU A 89 7.46 2.60 -3.97
C LEU A 89 7.78 3.21 -5.35
N PRO A 90 8.97 3.82 -5.54
CA PRO A 90 9.32 4.56 -6.76
C PRO A 90 9.50 3.67 -8.00
N VAL A 91 8.98 2.45 -7.98
CA VAL A 91 8.94 1.53 -9.12
C VAL A 91 7.76 1.89 -10.01
N THR A 92 7.90 3.01 -10.73
CA THR A 92 7.11 3.22 -11.94
C THR A 92 7.44 2.08 -12.90
N ILE A 93 6.52 1.14 -13.05
CA ILE A 93 6.56 0.15 -14.13
C ILE A 93 6.55 0.96 -15.44
N PRO A 94 7.62 0.95 -16.26
CA PRO A 94 7.53 1.55 -17.58
C PRO A 94 6.48 0.76 -18.36
N GLY A 95 5.39 1.44 -18.73
CA GLY A 95 4.35 0.88 -19.60
C GLY A 95 4.83 0.67 -21.02
#